data_AF-T1JXR7-F1
#
_entry.id   AF-T1JXR7-F1
#
_cell.length_a   1.000
_cell.length_b   1.000
_cell.length_c   1.000
_cell.angle_alpha   90.00
_cell.angle_beta   90.00
_cell.angle_gamma   90.00
#
_symmetry.space_group_name_H-M   'P 1'
#
loop_
_entity.id
_entity.type
_entity.pdbx_description
1 polymer ?
#
loop_
_entity_poly.entity_id
_entity_poly.type
_entity_poly.pdbx_seq_one_letter_code
_entity_poly.pdbx_strand_id
1 'polypeptide(L)'
;MCKDFASFKAQKIGEATNKRHKLTNANASQKIRLKDIPGDLKFELITQNRWDATLKIDDQFTLYVPDVKTFADCYRNCHDSDQVSCITFSFCNTGGVTECRVSSLQSSDIINRDLHTENDIHCTIFSINILNDYSKALNRKFKTQLSTVMQTDQHFCAESCHASSECISFQYCDGSCSFGGLFTDADKQYDEECTICFPKAAGKYQKTGNKIVSDVISTETKLTLDQCASLCLRWSDGKAKCQSFNYCPKSRTESSCSLTQFSIKSPGTKTTEGDGCSNYELKVESNGNAIQESNINEK
;
A
#
# COMPACT_ATOMS: atom_id res chain seq x y z
N MET A 1 55.46 20.81 2.03
CA MET A 1 55.50 20.91 0.56
C MET A 1 54.04 20.98 0.10
N CYS A 2 53.38 22.14 0.09
CA CYS A 2 53.54 23.34 -0.74
C CYS A 2 53.04 23.20 -2.18
N LYS A 3 52.15 24.17 -2.54
CA LYS A 3 51.69 24.69 -3.84
C LYS A 3 50.40 24.07 -4.38
N ASP A 4 49.23 24.72 -4.27
CA ASP A 4 48.74 26.02 -4.79
C ASP A 4 48.64 26.10 -6.33
N PHE A 5 47.43 26.35 -6.84
CA PHE A 5 46.98 27.61 -7.47
C PHE A 5 45.51 27.42 -7.98
N ALA A 6 44.52 28.04 -7.31
CA ALA A 6 43.82 29.29 -7.70
C ALA A 6 42.65 29.07 -8.70
N SER A 7 41.39 29.21 -8.27
CA SER A 7 40.60 30.46 -8.15
C SER A 7 39.80 30.78 -9.42
N PHE A 8 38.46 30.73 -9.34
CA PHE A 8 37.59 31.66 -10.09
C PHE A 8 36.27 31.93 -9.35
N LYS A 9 36.25 33.15 -8.79
CA LYS A 9 35.17 34.10 -8.48
C LYS A 9 33.73 33.63 -8.22
N ALA A 10 33.27 34.04 -7.04
CA ALA A 10 31.88 34.26 -6.67
C ALA A 10 31.23 35.42 -7.47
N GLN A 11 29.96 35.26 -7.80
CA GLN A 11 29.05 36.35 -8.13
C GLN A 11 27.79 36.19 -7.26
N LYS A 12 27.61 37.12 -6.32
CA LYS A 12 26.36 37.38 -5.60
C LYS A 12 25.48 38.31 -6.45
N ILE A 13 24.17 38.22 -6.24
CA ILE A 13 23.03 39.16 -6.44
C ILE A 13 21.87 38.29 -6.95
N GLY A 14 20.68 38.22 -6.34
CA GLY A 14 20.10 38.99 -5.26
C GLY A 14 18.84 38.32 -4.71
N GLU A 15 18.33 38.91 -3.63
CA GLU A 15 17.16 38.50 -2.86
C GLU A 15 15.87 38.53 -3.68
N ALA A 16 15.03 37.51 -3.55
CA ALA A 16 13.60 37.58 -3.88
C ALA A 16 12.78 36.69 -2.93
N THR A 17 12.35 37.32 -1.83
CA THR A 17 11.02 37.21 -1.21
C THR A 17 10.37 35.82 -1.06
N ASN A 18 10.42 35.35 0.18
CA ASN A 18 9.39 34.65 0.94
C ASN A 18 7.95 34.83 0.38
N LYS A 19 7.39 33.75 -0.20
CA LYS A 19 5.94 33.52 -0.24
C LYS A 19 5.65 32.15 0.35
N ARG A 20 5.23 32.15 1.62
CA ARG A 20 4.41 31.09 2.21
C ARG A 20 3.19 30.85 1.32
N HIS A 21 3.18 29.74 0.59
CA HIS A 21 1.91 29.14 0.22
C HIS A 21 1.41 28.32 1.40
N LYS A 22 0.44 28.90 2.11
CA LYS A 22 -0.53 28.13 2.89
C LYS A 22 -1.21 27.16 1.92
N LEU A 23 -0.88 25.87 1.97
CA LEU A 23 -1.79 24.84 1.51
C LEU A 23 -2.88 24.72 2.57
N THR A 24 -3.98 25.42 2.36
CA THR A 24 -5.24 25.15 3.03
C THR A 24 -5.80 23.82 2.53
N ASN A 25 -6.24 22.98 3.48
CA ASN A 25 -7.00 21.76 3.26
C ASN A 25 -8.05 21.91 2.15
N ALA A 26 -7.95 21.08 1.13
CA ALA A 26 -9.05 20.78 0.23
C ALA A 26 -9.15 19.25 0.08
N ASN A 27 -10.22 18.70 0.66
CA ASN A 27 -10.74 17.38 0.32
C ASN A 27 -11.06 17.36 -1.18
N ALA A 28 -10.40 16.49 -1.94
CA ALA A 28 -10.90 16.00 -3.21
C ALA A 28 -10.22 14.66 -3.53
N SER A 29 -11.00 13.57 -3.55
CA SER A 29 -10.63 12.38 -4.31
C SER A 29 -10.56 12.77 -5.79
N GLN A 30 -9.38 13.13 -6.25
CA GLN A 30 -9.15 13.51 -7.64
C GLN A 30 -8.93 12.23 -8.46
N LYS A 31 -9.91 11.88 -9.30
CA LYS A 31 -9.78 10.85 -10.34
C LYS A 31 -8.73 11.33 -11.36
N ILE A 32 -7.51 10.83 -11.25
CA ILE A 32 -6.43 11.11 -12.22
C ILE A 32 -6.58 10.15 -13.41
N ARG A 33 -6.64 10.67 -14.64
CA ARG A 33 -6.55 9.85 -15.85
C ARG A 33 -5.06 9.70 -16.20
N LEU A 34 -4.59 8.48 -16.48
CA LEU A 34 -3.16 8.23 -16.81
C LEU A 34 -2.66 8.96 -18.07
N LYS A 35 -3.55 9.47 -18.93
CA LYS A 35 -3.20 10.31 -20.08
C LYS A 35 -2.72 11.71 -19.69
N ASP A 36 -2.98 12.12 -18.44
CA ASP A 36 -2.63 13.42 -17.87
C ASP A 36 -1.39 13.33 -16.95
N ILE A 37 -0.73 12.16 -16.89
CA ILE A 37 0.44 11.93 -16.05
C ILE A 37 1.70 12.17 -16.90
N PRO A 38 2.55 13.15 -16.53
CA PRO A 38 3.84 13.37 -17.21
C PRO A 38 4.66 12.08 -17.27
N GLY A 39 5.41 11.86 -18.35
CA GLY A 39 6.20 10.62 -18.55
C GLY A 39 7.09 10.24 -17.37
N ASP A 40 7.53 11.24 -16.59
CA ASP A 40 8.35 11.09 -15.39
C ASP A 40 7.61 10.44 -14.20
N LEU A 41 6.29 10.65 -14.06
CA LEU A 41 5.48 10.00 -13.01
C LEU A 41 5.09 8.55 -13.35
N LYS A 42 5.16 8.16 -14.63
CA LYS A 42 4.80 6.80 -15.07
C LYS A 42 5.80 5.76 -14.56
N PHE A 43 7.07 6.14 -14.41
CA PHE A 43 8.14 5.29 -13.87
C PHE A 43 8.06 5.09 -12.34
N GLU A 44 7.38 5.98 -11.61
CA GLU A 44 7.27 5.83 -10.15
C GLU A 44 6.26 4.74 -9.76
N LEU A 45 5.24 4.50 -10.58
CA LEU A 45 4.11 3.61 -10.26
C LEU A 45 4.21 2.22 -10.87
N ILE A 46 4.89 2.08 -12.01
CA ILE A 46 4.96 0.84 -12.76
C ILE A 46 6.32 0.65 -13.42
N THR A 47 6.70 -0.61 -13.61
CA THR A 47 7.85 -1.03 -14.41
C THR A 47 7.36 -1.76 -15.64
N GLN A 48 7.95 -1.47 -16.80
CA GLN A 48 7.65 -2.21 -18.02
C GLN A 48 8.59 -3.40 -18.14
N ASN A 49 8.04 -4.61 -18.17
CA ASN A 49 8.84 -5.83 -18.14
C ASN A 49 9.09 -6.42 -19.53
N ARG A 50 8.07 -6.42 -20.40
CA ARG A 50 8.14 -7.13 -21.69
C ARG A 50 7.22 -6.52 -22.74
N TRP A 51 7.77 -6.30 -23.93
CA TRP A 51 7.04 -5.90 -25.14
C TRP A 51 6.54 -7.12 -25.92
N ASP A 52 5.57 -6.90 -26.79
CA ASP A 52 5.05 -7.89 -27.73
C ASP A 52 4.62 -9.19 -27.05
N ALA A 53 4.08 -9.07 -25.83
CA ALA A 53 3.70 -10.20 -25.00
C ALA A 53 2.47 -9.89 -24.13
N THR A 54 1.70 -10.92 -23.85
CA THR A 54 0.58 -10.92 -22.92
C THR A 54 0.71 -12.06 -21.90
N LEU A 55 0.09 -11.90 -20.73
CA LEU A 55 0.06 -12.94 -19.69
C LEU A 55 -0.85 -14.09 -20.12
N LYS A 56 -0.45 -15.34 -19.91
CA LYS A 56 -1.33 -16.50 -20.12
C LYS A 56 -2.40 -16.55 -19.04
N ILE A 57 -3.65 -16.74 -19.44
CA ILE A 57 -4.75 -17.00 -18.50
C ILE A 57 -4.62 -18.43 -18.01
N ASP A 58 -4.60 -18.61 -16.69
CA ASP A 58 -4.53 -19.92 -16.04
C ASP A 58 -5.52 -20.06 -14.87
N ASP A 59 -6.31 -19.01 -14.59
CA ASP A 59 -7.29 -18.90 -13.52
C ASP A 59 -6.75 -19.20 -12.10
N GLN A 60 -5.44 -19.32 -11.95
CA GLN A 60 -4.76 -19.55 -10.67
C GLN A 60 -3.96 -18.32 -10.27
N PHE A 61 -3.11 -17.85 -11.18
CA PHE A 61 -2.25 -16.70 -10.98
C PHE A 61 -2.68 -15.54 -11.84
N THR A 62 -3.26 -15.80 -13.01
CA THR A 62 -3.63 -14.78 -14.00
C THR A 62 -5.12 -14.82 -14.32
N LEU A 63 -5.76 -13.66 -14.22
CA LEU A 63 -7.19 -13.47 -14.45
C LEU A 63 -7.43 -12.46 -15.57
N TYR A 64 -8.50 -12.68 -16.33
CA TYR A 64 -9.03 -11.69 -17.28
C TYR A 64 -9.88 -10.65 -16.56
N VAL A 65 -9.71 -9.37 -16.93
CA VAL A 65 -10.52 -8.27 -16.39
C VAL A 65 -11.49 -7.76 -17.46
N PRO A 66 -12.81 -7.93 -17.27
CA PRO A 66 -13.80 -7.46 -18.23
C PRO A 66 -13.92 -5.93 -18.24
N ASP A 67 -14.46 -5.39 -19.33
CA ASP A 67 -14.87 -3.98 -19.49
C ASP A 67 -13.79 -2.92 -19.29
N VAL A 68 -12.51 -3.31 -19.32
CA VAL A 68 -11.39 -2.37 -19.30
C VAL A 68 -11.34 -1.60 -20.61
N LYS A 69 -11.31 -0.26 -20.53
CA LYS A 69 -11.26 0.65 -21.69
C LYS A 69 -9.93 1.38 -21.82
N THR A 70 -9.19 1.50 -20.73
CA THR A 70 -7.95 2.26 -20.67
C THR A 70 -6.92 1.53 -19.85
N PHE A 71 -5.66 1.84 -20.14
CA PHE A 71 -4.52 1.43 -19.32
C PHE A 71 -4.73 1.75 -17.83
N ALA A 72 -5.32 2.91 -17.54
CA ALA A 72 -5.63 3.33 -16.18
C ALA A 72 -6.61 2.40 -15.47
N ASP A 73 -7.60 1.89 -16.21
CA ASP A 73 -8.56 0.94 -15.67
C ASP A 73 -7.86 -0.39 -15.38
N CYS A 74 -6.99 -0.85 -16.28
CA CYS A 74 -6.22 -2.08 -16.06
C CYS A 74 -5.30 -1.99 -14.83
N TYR A 75 -4.54 -0.89 -14.72
CA TYR A 75 -3.68 -0.63 -13.56
C TYR A 75 -4.46 -0.63 -12.25
N ARG A 76 -5.60 0.08 -12.17
CA ARG A 76 -6.42 0.10 -10.95
C ARG A 76 -7.02 -1.26 -10.63
N ASN A 77 -7.47 -2.01 -11.64
CA ASN A 77 -7.95 -3.37 -11.43
C ASN A 77 -6.85 -4.31 -10.96
N CYS A 78 -5.58 -4.05 -11.27
CA CYS A 78 -4.46 -4.77 -10.65
C CYS A 78 -4.25 -4.29 -9.20
N HIS A 79 -3.97 -3.00 -9.02
CA HIS A 79 -3.62 -2.42 -7.72
C HIS A 79 -4.67 -2.62 -6.62
N ASP A 80 -5.96 -2.51 -6.98
CA ASP A 80 -7.08 -2.62 -6.05
C ASP A 80 -7.75 -4.01 -6.10
N SER A 81 -7.09 -5.02 -6.68
CA SER A 81 -7.66 -6.36 -6.81
C SER A 81 -7.78 -7.08 -5.47
N ASP A 82 -8.99 -7.49 -5.12
CA ASP A 82 -9.26 -8.45 -4.04
C ASP A 82 -9.29 -9.92 -4.55
N GLN A 83 -9.31 -10.14 -5.86
CA GLN A 83 -9.41 -11.49 -6.46
C GLN A 83 -8.05 -12.19 -6.56
N VAL A 84 -7.00 -11.40 -6.81
CA VAL A 84 -5.62 -11.83 -6.91
C VAL A 84 -4.72 -10.75 -6.30
N SER A 85 -3.68 -11.15 -5.55
CA SER A 85 -2.62 -10.24 -5.06
C SER A 85 -1.77 -9.77 -6.23
N CYS A 86 -2.33 -8.87 -7.05
CA CYS A 86 -1.77 -8.52 -8.34
C CYS A 86 -0.42 -7.81 -8.21
N ILE A 87 0.56 -8.28 -8.97
CA ILE A 87 1.90 -7.68 -9.10
C ILE A 87 2.13 -7.27 -10.55
N THR A 88 1.67 -8.07 -11.50
CA THR A 88 1.85 -7.85 -12.93
C THR A 88 0.53 -7.78 -13.68
N PHE A 89 0.50 -7.04 -14.78
CA PHE A 89 -0.64 -7.00 -15.68
C PHE A 89 -0.21 -6.84 -17.14
N SER A 90 -0.96 -7.42 -18.07
CA SER A 90 -0.84 -7.14 -19.49
C SER A 90 -1.95 -6.20 -19.94
N PHE A 91 -1.58 -5.23 -20.77
CA PHE A 91 -2.53 -4.34 -21.43
C PHE A 91 -2.34 -4.42 -22.93
N CYS A 92 -3.41 -4.76 -23.63
CA CYS A 92 -3.43 -4.92 -25.08
C CYS A 92 -4.38 -3.90 -25.70
N ASN A 93 -4.02 -3.35 -26.85
CA ASN A 93 -4.89 -2.45 -27.60
C ASN A 93 -4.84 -2.75 -29.09
N THR A 94 -5.85 -3.49 -29.56
CA THR A 94 -5.94 -3.98 -30.94
C THR A 94 -7.20 -3.43 -31.58
N GLY A 95 -7.05 -2.50 -32.52
CA GLY A 95 -8.18 -2.00 -33.33
C GLY A 95 -9.33 -1.37 -32.53
N GLY A 96 -9.05 -0.82 -31.33
CA GLY A 96 -10.06 -0.23 -30.45
C GLY A 96 -10.68 -1.21 -29.44
N VAL A 97 -10.30 -2.49 -29.47
CA VAL A 97 -10.57 -3.46 -28.42
C VAL A 97 -9.41 -3.47 -27.44
N THR A 98 -9.71 -3.20 -26.18
CA THR A 98 -8.74 -3.24 -25.09
C THR A 98 -8.93 -4.51 -24.27
N GLU A 99 -7.83 -5.22 -24.04
CA GLU A 99 -7.79 -6.39 -23.18
C GLU A 99 -6.85 -6.13 -22.00
N CYS A 100 -7.24 -6.64 -20.84
CA CYS A 100 -6.48 -6.54 -19.61
C CYS A 100 -6.45 -7.89 -18.91
N ARG A 101 -5.26 -8.34 -18.56
CA ARG A 101 -5.05 -9.51 -17.71
C ARG A 101 -4.22 -9.09 -16.51
N VAL A 102 -4.60 -9.52 -15.32
CA VAL A 102 -3.93 -9.19 -14.05
C VAL A 102 -3.40 -10.46 -13.42
N SER A 103 -2.27 -10.38 -12.71
CA SER A 103 -1.60 -11.57 -12.21
C SER A 103 -0.80 -11.33 -10.94
N SER A 104 -0.74 -12.35 -10.07
CA SER A 104 0.16 -12.38 -8.90
C SER A 104 1.60 -12.79 -9.23
N LEU A 105 1.93 -13.00 -10.51
CA LEU A 105 3.28 -13.37 -10.92
C LEU A 105 4.27 -12.24 -10.66
N GLN A 106 5.45 -12.59 -10.13
CA GLN A 106 6.50 -11.63 -9.85
C GLN A 106 7.20 -11.16 -11.13
N SER A 107 7.86 -10.00 -11.07
CA SER A 107 8.60 -9.48 -12.22
C SER A 107 9.68 -10.47 -12.71
N SER A 108 10.27 -11.23 -11.78
CA SER A 108 11.29 -12.24 -12.06
C SER A 108 10.73 -13.47 -12.82
N ASP A 109 9.47 -13.85 -12.57
CA ASP A 109 8.80 -14.94 -13.28
C ASP A 109 8.51 -14.56 -14.73
N ILE A 110 8.16 -13.30 -14.99
CA ILE A 110 7.86 -12.79 -16.34
C ILE A 110 9.12 -12.65 -17.20
N ILE A 111 10.20 -12.13 -16.62
CA ILE A 111 11.45 -11.86 -17.37
C ILE A 111 12.17 -13.16 -17.74
N ASN A 112 12.14 -14.16 -16.85
CA ASN A 112 12.97 -15.35 -17.00
C ASN A 112 12.22 -16.58 -17.55
N ARG A 113 10.88 -16.54 -17.69
CA ARG A 113 10.08 -17.71 -18.07
C ARG A 113 9.01 -17.39 -19.11
N ASP A 114 9.19 -17.91 -20.32
CA ASP A 114 8.14 -17.91 -21.36
C ASP A 114 6.92 -18.77 -21.02
N LEU A 115 6.96 -19.51 -19.90
CA LEU A 115 5.88 -20.39 -19.46
C LEU A 115 4.58 -19.63 -19.20
N HIS A 116 4.67 -18.40 -18.69
CA HIS A 116 3.53 -17.60 -18.24
C HIS A 116 3.09 -16.53 -19.25
N THR A 117 3.68 -16.51 -20.44
CA THR A 117 3.45 -15.47 -21.43
C THR A 117 3.11 -16.05 -22.80
N GLU A 118 2.34 -15.30 -23.58
CA GLU A 118 2.07 -15.50 -25.00
C GLU A 118 2.66 -14.34 -25.79
N ASN A 119 3.14 -14.58 -27.01
CA ASN A 119 3.58 -13.51 -27.90
C ASN A 119 2.35 -12.80 -28.49
N ASP A 120 2.29 -11.48 -28.33
CA ASP A 120 1.27 -10.62 -28.93
C ASP A 120 1.81 -9.21 -29.11
N ILE A 121 2.02 -8.81 -30.37
CA ILE A 121 2.61 -7.53 -30.78
C ILE A 121 1.78 -6.30 -30.37
N HIS A 122 0.53 -6.48 -29.94
CA HIS A 122 -0.34 -5.40 -29.50
C HIS A 122 -0.40 -5.27 -27.98
N CYS A 123 0.37 -6.08 -27.26
CA CYS A 123 0.36 -6.17 -25.80
C CYS A 123 1.70 -5.77 -25.18
N THR A 124 1.63 -5.35 -23.93
CA THR A 124 2.82 -5.11 -23.10
C THR A 124 2.52 -5.54 -21.67
N ILE A 125 3.50 -6.17 -21.03
CA ILE A 125 3.42 -6.60 -19.63
C ILE A 125 4.13 -5.57 -18.74
N PHE A 126 3.43 -5.17 -17.68
CA PHE A 126 3.88 -4.22 -16.67
C PHE A 126 3.84 -4.86 -15.28
N SER A 127 4.71 -4.40 -14.38
CA SER A 127 4.59 -4.61 -12.94
C SER A 127 4.17 -3.34 -12.24
N ILE A 128 3.36 -3.45 -11.20
CA ILE A 128 3.11 -2.34 -10.29
C ILE A 128 4.26 -2.22 -9.28
N ASN A 129 4.62 -1.00 -8.92
CA ASN A 129 5.61 -0.76 -7.89
C ASN A 129 4.99 -0.95 -6.50
N ILE A 130 4.94 -2.20 -6.06
CA ILE A 130 4.38 -2.62 -4.76
C ILE A 130 5.02 -1.88 -3.59
N LEU A 131 6.29 -1.45 -3.71
CA LEU A 131 6.99 -0.74 -2.64
C LEU A 131 6.30 0.59 -2.28
N ASN A 132 5.53 1.18 -3.21
CA ASN A 132 4.76 2.40 -2.94
C ASN A 132 3.63 2.18 -1.92
N ASP A 133 3.19 0.95 -1.71
CA ASP A 133 2.16 0.60 -0.73
C ASP A 133 2.73 0.42 0.68
N TYR A 134 4.04 0.62 0.84
CA TYR A 134 4.73 0.51 2.12
C TYR A 134 5.27 1.85 2.60
N SER A 135 5.17 2.05 3.91
CA SER A 135 5.86 3.09 4.65
C SER A 135 7.13 2.52 5.28
N LYS A 136 8.18 3.35 5.37
CA LYS A 136 9.50 2.93 5.85
C LYS A 136 9.73 3.44 7.28
N ALA A 137 10.18 2.55 8.15
CA ALA A 137 10.76 2.88 9.45
C ALA A 137 12.28 2.64 9.38
N LEU A 138 13.02 3.74 9.21
CA LEU A 138 14.48 3.72 9.10
C LEU A 138 15.16 3.38 10.43
N ASN A 139 16.36 2.84 10.34
CA ASN A 139 17.23 2.47 11.44
C ASN A 139 16.54 1.53 12.45
N ARG A 140 15.78 0.56 11.95
CA ARG A 140 15.03 -0.40 12.76
C ARG A 140 15.05 -1.78 12.12
N LYS A 141 15.03 -2.80 12.98
CA LYS A 141 14.77 -4.20 12.60
C LYS A 141 13.86 -4.89 13.59
N PHE A 142 13.26 -6.00 13.18
CA PHE A 142 12.53 -6.88 14.08
C PHE A 142 13.50 -7.60 15.01
N LYS A 143 13.10 -7.75 16.28
CA LYS A 143 13.82 -8.59 17.26
C LYS A 143 13.78 -10.07 16.84
N THR A 144 12.66 -10.49 16.27
CA THR A 144 12.41 -11.85 15.80
C THR A 144 11.92 -11.81 14.36
N GLN A 145 12.58 -12.58 13.49
CA GLN A 145 12.19 -12.73 12.08
C GLN A 145 11.16 -13.85 11.95
N LEU A 146 10.19 -13.70 11.03
CA LEU A 146 9.19 -14.73 10.76
C LEU A 146 9.56 -15.64 9.59
N SER A 147 10.43 -15.17 8.69
CA SER A 147 10.94 -15.97 7.57
C SER A 147 12.46 -16.12 7.63
N THR A 148 12.95 -17.09 6.87
CA THR A 148 14.37 -17.17 6.50
C THR A 148 14.78 -15.90 5.75
N VAL A 149 16.03 -15.49 5.94
CA VAL A 149 16.63 -14.37 5.22
C VAL A 149 16.85 -14.75 3.76
N MET A 150 16.47 -13.85 2.85
CA MET A 150 16.61 -13.98 1.40
C MET A 150 17.53 -12.89 0.87
N GLN A 151 18.48 -13.25 0.00
CA GLN A 151 19.30 -12.27 -0.72
C GLN A 151 18.51 -11.76 -1.92
N THR A 152 18.04 -10.53 -1.86
CA THR A 152 17.21 -9.92 -2.89
C THR A 152 17.14 -8.42 -2.66
N ASP A 153 16.81 -7.63 -3.67
CA ASP A 153 16.59 -6.20 -3.46
C ASP A 153 15.26 -5.90 -2.75
N GLN A 154 15.12 -4.65 -2.32
CA GLN A 154 13.94 -4.20 -1.58
C GLN A 154 12.64 -4.31 -2.41
N HIS A 155 12.70 -4.19 -3.73
CA HIS A 155 11.53 -4.24 -4.60
C HIS A 155 10.97 -5.66 -4.70
N PHE A 156 11.83 -6.65 -4.99
CA PHE A 156 11.42 -8.06 -5.01
C PHE A 156 11.02 -8.58 -3.62
N CYS A 157 11.63 -8.06 -2.56
CA CYS A 157 11.18 -8.33 -1.19
C CYS A 157 9.73 -7.87 -0.97
N ALA A 158 9.36 -6.69 -1.48
CA ALA A 158 7.99 -6.18 -1.40
C ALA A 158 7.01 -7.01 -2.24
N GLU A 159 7.39 -7.39 -3.47
CA GLU A 159 6.60 -8.30 -4.32
C GLU A 159 6.34 -9.64 -3.60
N SER A 160 7.40 -10.24 -3.03
CA SER A 160 7.30 -11.50 -2.31
C SER A 160 6.43 -11.39 -1.07
N CYS A 161 6.52 -10.27 -0.34
CA CYS A 161 5.65 -10.01 0.78
C CYS A 161 4.19 -9.85 0.35
N HIS A 162 3.93 -9.10 -0.73
CA HIS A 162 2.57 -8.88 -1.24
C HIS A 162 1.91 -10.19 -1.73
N ALA A 163 2.67 -11.08 -2.35
CA ALA A 163 2.20 -12.40 -2.78
C ALA A 163 1.96 -13.39 -1.63
N SER A 164 2.47 -13.11 -0.42
CA SER A 164 2.44 -14.04 0.71
C SER A 164 1.32 -13.70 1.70
N SER A 165 0.45 -14.67 2.00
CA SER A 165 -0.54 -14.54 3.09
C SER A 165 0.10 -14.38 4.46
N GLU A 166 1.31 -14.93 4.62
CA GLU A 166 2.06 -14.96 5.88
C GLU A 166 2.86 -13.67 6.11
N CYS A 167 3.01 -12.82 5.07
CA CYS A 167 3.73 -11.57 5.21
C CYS A 167 2.79 -10.43 5.61
N ILE A 168 3.08 -9.83 6.77
CA ILE A 168 2.40 -8.61 7.22
C ILE A 168 3.26 -7.38 6.93
N SER A 169 4.55 -7.51 7.16
CA SER A 169 5.56 -6.50 6.93
C SER A 169 6.88 -7.20 6.62
N PHE A 170 7.87 -6.45 6.15
CA PHE A 170 9.19 -7.01 5.89
C PHE A 170 10.28 -6.06 6.36
N GLN A 171 11.47 -6.58 6.61
CA GLN A 171 12.67 -5.79 6.83
C GLN A 171 13.66 -6.01 5.69
N TYR A 172 14.39 -4.95 5.40
CA TYR A 172 15.48 -4.95 4.44
C TYR A 172 16.74 -4.43 5.14
N CYS A 173 17.79 -5.24 5.15
CA CYS A 173 19.06 -4.98 5.82
C CYS A 173 20.18 -5.36 4.86
N ASP A 174 20.92 -4.39 4.34
CA ASP A 174 22.12 -4.59 3.50
C ASP A 174 21.99 -5.74 2.48
N GLY A 175 21.14 -5.58 1.45
CA GLY A 175 20.93 -6.62 0.42
C GLY A 175 20.08 -7.82 0.85
N SER A 176 19.67 -7.88 2.11
CA SER A 176 18.96 -9.03 2.68
C SER A 176 17.53 -8.67 3.09
N CYS A 177 16.59 -9.54 2.77
CA CYS A 177 15.16 -9.42 3.05
C CYS A 177 14.71 -10.48 4.05
N SER A 178 13.83 -10.15 4.98
CA SER A 178 13.05 -11.13 5.74
C SER A 178 11.67 -10.59 6.10
N PHE A 179 10.70 -11.48 6.22
CA PHE A 179 9.35 -11.13 6.65
C PHE A 179 9.31 -10.96 8.17
N GLY A 180 8.49 -10.01 8.59
CA GLY A 180 8.27 -9.65 9.97
C GLY A 180 6.80 -9.63 10.33
N GLY A 181 6.55 -9.60 11.64
CA GLY A 181 5.20 -9.60 12.19
C GLY A 181 4.56 -8.23 12.17
N LEU A 182 3.72 -7.99 13.18
CA LEU A 182 3.08 -6.70 13.39
C LEU A 182 4.13 -5.65 13.78
N PHE A 183 3.97 -4.43 13.27
CA PHE A 183 4.84 -3.31 13.63
C PHE A 183 4.43 -2.75 15.01
N THR A 184 5.10 -3.19 16.08
CA THR A 184 4.91 -2.67 17.45
C THR A 184 6.21 -2.05 18.00
N ASP A 185 6.14 -1.31 19.11
CA ASP A 185 7.36 -0.85 19.80
C ASP A 185 8.10 -2.01 20.50
N ALA A 186 7.37 -3.02 20.95
CA ALA A 186 7.92 -4.17 21.65
C ALA A 186 8.73 -5.10 20.73
N ASP A 187 8.36 -5.21 19.46
CA ASP A 187 8.93 -6.18 18.52
C ASP A 187 10.11 -5.63 17.69
N LYS A 188 10.46 -4.36 17.87
CA LYS A 188 11.53 -3.69 17.12
C LYS A 188 12.72 -3.31 17.99
N GLN A 189 13.89 -3.21 17.36
CA GLN A 189 15.10 -2.66 17.96
C GLN A 189 15.80 -1.71 17.00
N TYR A 190 16.68 -0.87 17.54
CA TYR A 190 17.55 -0.02 16.73
C TYR A 190 18.55 -0.88 15.97
N ASP A 191 18.75 -0.55 14.70
CA ASP A 191 19.78 -1.12 13.84
C ASP A 191 20.02 -0.12 12.71
N GLU A 192 21.25 0.35 12.54
CA GLU A 192 21.54 1.50 11.66
C GLU A 192 21.33 1.17 10.17
N GLU A 193 21.53 -0.08 9.77
CA GLU A 193 21.55 -0.52 8.37
C GLU A 193 20.21 -1.08 7.90
N CYS A 194 19.31 -1.39 8.85
CA CYS A 194 18.02 -1.97 8.56
C CYS A 194 16.90 -0.94 8.41
N THR A 195 15.96 -1.28 7.52
CA THR A 195 14.68 -0.58 7.36
C THR A 195 13.55 -1.58 7.45
N ILE A 196 12.55 -1.30 8.29
CA ILE A 196 11.28 -2.04 8.29
C ILE A 196 10.30 -1.34 7.34
N CYS A 197 9.71 -2.11 6.43
CA CYS A 197 8.64 -1.68 5.54
C CYS A 197 7.32 -2.29 6.02
N PHE A 198 6.35 -1.43 6.36
CA PHE A 198 5.02 -1.85 6.79
C PHE A 198 3.96 -1.25 5.85
N PRO A 199 2.81 -1.90 5.66
CA PRO A 199 1.78 -1.41 4.73
C PRO A 199 1.31 0.00 5.08
N LYS A 200 0.95 0.79 4.08
CA LYS A 200 0.16 2.02 4.23
C LYS A 200 -1.30 1.64 4.32
N ALA A 201 -1.93 1.89 5.45
CA ALA A 201 -3.30 1.47 5.67
C ALA A 201 -4.22 2.61 6.12
N ALA A 202 -3.71 3.75 6.58
CA ALA A 202 -4.54 4.85 7.07
C ALA A 202 -5.52 5.35 6.00
N GLY A 203 -5.12 5.31 4.72
CA GLY A 203 -5.98 5.64 3.59
C GLY A 203 -7.23 4.76 3.44
N LYS A 204 -7.22 3.54 4.00
CA LYS A 204 -8.36 2.61 4.02
C LYS A 204 -9.37 2.94 5.12
N TYR A 205 -9.01 3.80 6.07
CA TYR A 205 -9.86 4.18 7.19
C TYR A 205 -10.40 5.60 7.02
N GLN A 206 -11.57 5.84 7.61
CA GLN A 206 -12.17 7.15 7.76
C GLN A 206 -12.24 7.51 9.24
N LYS A 207 -11.95 8.78 9.55
CA LYS A 207 -12.14 9.34 10.88
C LYS A 207 -13.65 9.42 11.16
N THR A 208 -14.12 8.77 12.22
CA THR A 208 -15.56 8.70 12.56
C THR A 208 -16.02 9.77 13.55
N GLY A 209 -15.07 10.53 14.12
CA GLY A 209 -15.35 11.65 15.01
C GLY A 209 -14.25 11.86 16.04
N ASN A 210 -14.56 12.67 17.05
CA ASN A 210 -13.67 12.91 18.20
C ASN A 210 -14.04 12.05 19.41
N LYS A 211 -15.13 11.27 19.34
CA LYS A 211 -15.43 10.24 20.33
C LYS A 211 -14.57 9.02 20.07
N ILE A 212 -14.15 8.36 21.14
CA ILE A 212 -13.35 7.14 21.13
C ILE A 212 -14.12 6.00 21.78
N VAL A 213 -13.89 4.78 21.31
CA VAL A 213 -14.47 3.56 21.88
C VAL A 213 -13.72 3.22 23.17
N SER A 214 -14.44 3.02 24.28
CA SER A 214 -13.81 2.80 25.59
C SER A 214 -13.31 1.36 25.78
N ASP A 215 -14.02 0.39 25.22
CA ASP A 215 -13.67 -1.03 25.35
C ASP A 215 -12.62 -1.41 24.29
N VAL A 216 -11.36 -1.51 24.72
CA VAL A 216 -10.19 -1.73 23.86
C VAL A 216 -9.64 -3.15 24.03
N ILE A 217 -9.15 -3.71 22.92
CA ILE A 217 -8.47 -5.01 22.86
C ILE A 217 -7.06 -4.88 23.41
N SER A 218 -6.31 -3.94 22.86
CA SER A 218 -4.91 -3.68 23.17
C SER A 218 -4.60 -2.20 22.93
N THR A 219 -3.54 -1.71 23.54
CA THR A 219 -3.05 -0.35 23.31
C THR A 219 -1.54 -0.37 23.11
N GLU A 220 -1.12 0.13 21.95
CA GLU A 220 0.27 0.31 21.57
C GLU A 220 0.65 1.79 21.63
N THR A 221 1.92 2.07 21.92
CA THR A 221 2.43 3.44 21.95
C THR A 221 3.53 3.66 20.92
N LYS A 222 3.86 4.92 20.63
CA LYS A 222 4.90 5.31 19.67
C LYS A 222 4.66 4.78 18.26
N LEU A 223 3.39 4.63 17.90
CA LEU A 223 2.95 4.31 16.54
C LEU A 223 2.51 5.58 15.80
N THR A 224 2.79 5.64 14.52
CA THR A 224 2.13 6.59 13.59
C THR A 224 0.71 6.14 13.29
N LEU A 225 -0.09 7.02 12.67
CA LEU A 225 -1.45 6.66 12.25
C LEU A 225 -1.46 5.48 11.28
N ASP A 226 -0.54 5.46 10.31
CA ASP A 226 -0.42 4.34 9.35
C ASP A 226 -0.03 3.04 10.05
N GLN A 227 0.89 3.08 11.01
CA GLN A 227 1.28 1.90 11.77
C GLN A 227 0.11 1.36 12.59
N CYS A 228 -0.67 2.24 13.20
CA CYS A 228 -1.87 1.87 13.95
C CYS A 228 -2.95 1.26 13.03
N ALA A 229 -3.17 1.86 11.86
CA ALA A 229 -4.11 1.35 10.87
C ALA A 229 -3.69 -0.03 10.34
N SER A 230 -2.40 -0.22 10.04
CA SER A 230 -1.86 -1.50 9.55
C SER A 230 -1.92 -2.59 10.60
N LEU A 231 -1.67 -2.21 11.86
CA LEU A 231 -1.87 -3.09 13.01
C LEU A 231 -3.33 -3.53 13.11
N CYS A 232 -4.30 -2.60 13.10
CA CYS A 232 -5.72 -2.95 13.15
C CYS A 232 -6.14 -3.83 11.96
N LEU A 233 -5.73 -3.49 10.74
CA LEU A 233 -6.14 -4.22 9.53
C LEU A 233 -5.81 -5.72 9.60
N ARG A 234 -4.69 -6.07 10.23
CA ARG A 234 -4.18 -7.44 10.34
C ARG A 234 -4.45 -8.10 11.69
N TRP A 235 -4.86 -7.35 12.71
CA TRP A 235 -5.06 -7.89 14.05
C TRP A 235 -6.29 -8.83 14.10
N SER A 236 -6.05 -10.05 14.55
CA SER A 236 -7.06 -11.08 14.85
C SER A 236 -6.48 -12.08 15.85
N ASP A 237 -7.29 -12.52 16.81
CA ASP A 237 -6.94 -13.64 17.71
C ASP A 237 -7.66 -14.96 17.33
N GLY A 238 -8.31 -14.97 16.16
CA GLY A 238 -9.13 -16.08 15.66
C GLY A 238 -10.59 -16.06 16.13
N LYS A 239 -10.93 -15.26 17.15
CA LYS A 239 -12.31 -15.07 17.64
C LYS A 239 -12.82 -13.65 17.42
N ALA A 240 -11.96 -12.68 17.69
CA ALA A 240 -12.17 -11.26 17.49
C ALA A 240 -11.22 -10.73 16.41
N LYS A 241 -11.69 -9.74 15.66
CA LYS A 241 -10.92 -8.96 14.70
C LYS A 241 -11.05 -7.49 15.05
N CYS A 242 -10.00 -6.71 14.79
CA CYS A 242 -10.09 -5.26 14.96
C CYS A 242 -11.10 -4.68 13.93
N GLN A 243 -12.11 -3.96 14.41
CA GLN A 243 -13.12 -3.29 13.59
C GLN A 243 -12.85 -1.78 13.48
N SER A 244 -12.34 -1.18 14.56
CA SER A 244 -11.97 0.24 14.60
C SER A 244 -10.79 0.45 15.54
N PHE A 245 -10.11 1.58 15.42
CA PHE A 245 -9.05 1.94 16.35
C PHE A 245 -9.16 3.40 16.79
N ASN A 246 -8.74 3.67 18.02
CA ASN A 246 -8.56 5.02 18.52
C ASN A 246 -7.10 5.41 18.33
N TYR A 247 -6.86 6.57 17.75
CA TYR A 247 -5.52 7.11 17.61
C TYR A 247 -5.40 8.47 18.29
N CYS A 248 -4.41 8.57 19.18
CA CYS A 248 -4.00 9.78 19.85
C CYS A 248 -2.63 10.19 19.31
N PRO A 249 -2.53 11.29 18.54
CA PRO A 249 -1.24 11.77 18.06
C PRO A 249 -0.30 12.13 19.22
N LYS A 250 1.01 12.07 18.95
CA LYS A 250 2.03 12.53 19.91
C LYS A 250 1.78 14.00 20.27
N SER A 251 1.78 14.30 21.56
CA SER A 251 1.71 15.68 22.06
C SER A 251 2.72 15.87 23.19
N ARG A 252 2.27 16.05 24.44
CA ARG A 252 3.11 15.98 25.63
C ARG A 252 3.48 14.54 26.00
N THR A 253 2.64 13.59 25.60
CA THR A 253 2.87 12.15 25.76
C THR A 253 3.15 11.50 24.41
N GLU A 254 3.69 10.28 24.43
CA GLU A 254 3.82 9.47 23.23
C GLU A 254 2.47 9.22 22.56
N SER A 255 2.48 8.97 21.25
CA SER A 255 1.27 8.59 20.54
C SER A 255 0.72 7.28 21.09
N SER A 256 -0.61 7.14 21.03
CA SER A 256 -1.33 5.94 21.47
C SER A 256 -2.22 5.41 20.36
N CYS A 257 -2.24 4.10 20.21
CA CYS A 257 -3.04 3.35 19.26
C CYS A 257 -3.81 2.27 20.02
N SER A 258 -5.12 2.44 20.16
CA SER A 258 -5.96 1.46 20.86
C SER A 258 -6.85 0.72 19.87
N LEU A 259 -6.64 -0.59 19.74
CA LEU A 259 -7.43 -1.45 18.85
C LEU A 259 -8.75 -1.82 19.51
N THR A 260 -9.81 -1.94 18.72
CA THR A 260 -11.14 -2.26 19.25
C THR A 260 -11.89 -3.21 18.33
N GLN A 261 -12.74 -4.05 18.90
CA GLN A 261 -13.63 -4.94 18.15
C GLN A 261 -15.01 -4.31 17.89
N PHE A 262 -15.18 -3.03 18.20
CA PHE A 262 -16.47 -2.34 18.13
C PHE A 262 -16.41 -1.16 17.17
N SER A 263 -17.55 -0.89 16.52
CA SER A 263 -17.81 0.33 15.77
C SER A 263 -18.48 1.35 16.67
N ILE A 264 -18.14 2.63 16.50
CA ILE A 264 -18.80 3.75 17.17
C ILE A 264 -20.30 3.85 16.83
N LYS A 265 -20.71 3.23 15.72
CA LYS A 265 -22.10 3.19 15.25
C LYS A 265 -22.87 1.98 15.79
N SER A 266 -22.18 0.97 16.33
CA SER A 266 -22.84 -0.23 16.84
C SER A 266 -23.63 0.09 18.11
N PRO A 267 -24.92 -0.32 18.19
CA PRO A 267 -25.73 -0.15 19.39
C PRO A 267 -25.03 -0.74 20.62
N GLY A 268 -25.02 0.01 21.73
CA GLY A 268 -24.41 -0.43 22.98
C GLY A 268 -22.90 -0.20 23.10
N THR A 269 -22.23 0.30 22.05
CA THR A 269 -20.81 0.67 22.14
C THR A 269 -20.61 1.83 23.10
N LYS A 270 -19.80 1.62 24.14
CA LYS A 270 -19.42 2.66 25.08
C LYS A 270 -18.41 3.60 24.44
N THR A 271 -18.70 4.90 24.50
CA THR A 271 -17.85 5.94 23.93
C THR A 271 -17.61 7.05 24.93
N THR A 272 -16.43 7.66 24.85
CA THR A 272 -16.05 8.85 25.62
C THR A 272 -15.55 9.93 24.67
N GLU A 273 -15.50 11.18 25.12
CA GLU A 273 -14.80 12.24 24.39
C GLU A 273 -13.31 11.91 24.33
N GLY A 274 -12.70 12.15 23.17
CA GLY A 274 -11.33 11.70 22.87
C GLY A 274 -10.24 12.68 23.26
N ASP A 275 -10.54 13.90 23.71
CA ASP A 275 -9.55 14.89 24.16
C ASP A 275 -8.32 15.04 23.24
N GLY A 276 -8.56 15.15 21.93
CA GLY A 276 -7.50 15.24 20.90
C GLY A 276 -7.18 13.91 20.21
N CYS A 277 -7.72 12.80 20.70
CA CYS A 277 -7.77 11.52 20.02
C CYS A 277 -8.96 11.43 19.06
N SER A 278 -8.94 10.44 18.18
CA SER A 278 -10.03 10.19 17.23
C SER A 278 -10.18 8.71 16.95
N ASN A 279 -11.41 8.27 16.69
CA ASN A 279 -11.69 6.92 16.23
C ASN A 279 -11.66 6.85 14.69
N TYR A 280 -11.24 5.70 14.19
CA TYR A 280 -11.10 5.40 12.77
C TYR A 280 -11.70 4.03 12.46
N GLU A 281 -12.54 3.97 11.44
CA GLU A 281 -13.18 2.75 10.93
C GLU A 281 -12.85 2.54 9.45
N LEU A 282 -12.87 1.30 8.98
CA LEU A 282 -12.72 1.02 7.56
C LEU A 282 -13.76 1.78 6.74
N LYS A 283 -13.34 2.32 5.60
CA LYS A 283 -14.26 2.88 4.61
C LYS A 283 -15.10 1.74 4.08
N VAL A 284 -16.42 1.83 4.22
CA VAL A 284 -17.34 0.90 3.57
C VAL A 284 -17.35 1.25 2.09
N GLU A 285 -16.83 0.37 1.24
CA GLU A 285 -17.01 0.51 -0.19
C GLU A 285 -18.50 0.37 -0.50
N SER A 286 -19.08 1.44 -1.03
CA SER A 286 -20.46 1.41 -1.51
C SER A 286 -20.47 0.65 -2.83
N ASN A 287 -20.32 -0.67 -2.79
CA ASN A 287 -20.58 -1.52 -3.94
C ASN A 287 -22.09 -1.50 -4.17
N GLY A 288 -22.52 -0.55 -5.00
CA GLY A 288 -23.87 -0.44 -5.52
C GLY A 288 -24.17 -1.57 -6.49
N ASN A 289 -24.29 -2.80 -5.98
CA ASN A 289 -25.02 -3.87 -6.62
C ASN A 289 -26.11 -4.32 -5.65
N ALA A 290 -27.23 -3.59 -5.66
CA ALA A 290 -28.49 -4.15 -5.22
C ALA A 290 -28.81 -5.30 -6.17
N ILE A 291 -28.51 -6.53 -5.75
CA ILE A 291 -29.12 -7.71 -6.35
C ILE A 291 -30.61 -7.56 -6.08
N GLN A 292 -31.36 -7.20 -7.11
CA GLN A 292 -32.80 -7.37 -7.11
C GLN A 292 -33.07 -8.87 -7.03
N GLU A 293 -33.40 -9.36 -5.83
CA GLU A 293 -34.12 -10.61 -5.69
C GLU A 293 -35.49 -10.44 -6.36
N SER A 294 -35.58 -10.83 -7.63
CA SER A 294 -36.87 -11.09 -8.24
C SER A 294 -37.44 -12.35 -7.62
N ASN A 295 -38.43 -12.15 -6.75
CA ASN A 295 -39.36 -13.17 -6.26
C ASN A 295 -39.83 -14.08 -7.40
N ILE A 296 -39.44 -15.35 -7.38
CA ILE A 296 -40.21 -16.42 -8.03
C ILE A 296 -40.98 -17.09 -6.91
N ASN A 297 -42.20 -16.61 -6.66
CA ASN A 297 -43.19 -17.35 -5.91
C ASN A 297 -43.81 -18.40 -6.83
N GLU A 298 -43.84 -19.62 -6.31
CA GLU A 298 -44.57 -20.78 -6.81
C GLU A 298 -46.02 -20.47 -7.17
N LYS A 299 -46.46 -21.01 -8.30
CA LYS A 299 -47.79 -21.61 -8.45
C LYS A 299 -47.80 -22.66 -9.55
#